data_AF-A0AAW5PEY1-F1
#
_entry.id   AF-A0AAW5PEY1-F1
#
_cell.length_a   1.000
_cell.length_b   1.000
_cell.length_c   1.000
_cell.angle_alpha   90.00
_cell.angle_beta   90.00
_cell.angle_gamma   90.00
#
_symmetry.space_group_name_H-M   'P 1'
#
loop_
_entity.id
_entity.type
_entity.pdbx_description
1 polymer ?
#
loop_
_entity_poly.entity_id
_entity_poly.type
_entity_poly.pdbx_seq_one_letter_code
_entity_poly.pdbx_strand_id
1 'polypeptide(L)'
;MCYSAQIRADYTKLVREYGAMLSLDEFAQLYAHDAGKQRPKTPKAMDDGFAGARTPLGQEIVARIQQWHAEEMQALDEEVRLQGARLKAAEAQLAARPTQKARNEVRVAGNRIDRAQTRLSDLQRAGLVPRDSRIFPGVYAPVIVSEQGQRVIKPMRYQCRLPDKPARNDVLYPGTYNARRDSLEAYWKSAFGHQHGVVVVQSFYEHVPRHALEQRLLSPGETAENVVLEFSPQPPRDLLIACLWSEWEGPEGRLLSFAAITDAPPTDVARTGHDRCIVPIRPEYLDAWLNPDPQDLAALYRILDDREPVTLAHAEAA
;
A
#
# COMPACT_ATOMS: atom_id res chain seq x y z
N MET A 1 -13.57 -2.75 1.67
CA MET A 1 -12.39 -2.89 2.55
C MET A 1 -11.15 -2.62 1.71
N CYS A 2 -10.60 -1.41 1.80
CA CYS A 2 -9.62 -0.85 0.85
C CYS A 2 -8.51 -1.83 0.54
N TYR A 3 -8.57 -2.45 -0.63
CA TYR A 3 -7.58 -3.42 -1.06
C TYR A 3 -6.26 -2.76 -1.44
N SER A 4 -6.31 -1.57 -2.05
CA SER A 4 -5.13 -0.77 -2.37
C SER A 4 -5.48 0.70 -2.43
N ALA A 5 -4.49 1.57 -2.27
CA ALA A 5 -4.68 3.01 -2.30
C ALA A 5 -3.58 3.69 -3.10
N GLN A 6 -3.91 4.78 -3.79
CA GLN A 6 -2.92 5.67 -4.38
C GLN A 6 -2.56 6.73 -3.34
N ILE A 7 -1.34 6.66 -2.80
CA ILE A 7 -0.87 7.56 -1.75
C ILE A 7 -0.21 8.82 -2.31
N ARG A 8 -0.06 9.83 -1.47
CA ARG A 8 0.91 10.91 -1.70
C ARG A 8 2.28 10.48 -1.15
N ALA A 9 3.32 10.49 -1.99
CA ALA A 9 4.71 10.21 -1.60
C ALA A 9 5.69 11.35 -1.94
N ASP A 10 5.18 12.52 -2.32
CA ASP A 10 5.99 13.74 -2.44
C ASP A 10 6.26 14.30 -1.04
N TYR A 11 7.45 14.00 -0.49
CA TYR A 11 7.81 14.43 0.87
C TYR A 11 7.87 15.94 1.02
N THR A 12 8.26 16.68 -0.02
CA THR A 12 8.31 18.16 0.05
C THR A 12 6.89 18.70 0.21
N LYS A 13 5.93 18.16 -0.55
CA LYS A 13 4.52 18.51 -0.40
C LYS A 13 3.99 18.12 0.98
N LEU A 14 4.22 16.88 1.43
CA LEU A 14 3.73 16.40 2.73
C LEU A 14 4.27 17.24 3.90
N VAL A 15 5.57 17.55 3.90
CA VAL A 15 6.22 18.40 4.92
C VAL A 15 5.60 19.79 4.91
N ARG A 16 5.46 20.41 3.74
CA ARG A 16 4.93 21.77 3.60
C ARG A 16 3.46 21.88 3.99
N GLU A 17 2.63 20.94 3.55
CA GLU A 17 1.17 21.00 3.71
C GLU A 17 0.72 20.59 5.11
N TYR A 18 1.40 19.60 5.70
CA TYR A 18 1.03 19.08 7.01
C TYR A 18 1.99 19.49 8.13
N GLY A 19 2.96 20.38 7.87
CA GLY A 19 3.92 20.83 8.87
C GLY A 19 4.66 19.68 9.55
N ALA A 20 4.88 18.59 8.83
CA ALA A 20 5.50 17.37 9.35
C ALA A 20 7.00 17.34 9.04
N MET A 21 7.77 16.60 9.82
CA MET A 21 9.19 16.33 9.56
C MET A 21 9.38 14.92 9.04
N LEU A 22 10.27 14.74 8.06
CA LEU A 22 10.60 13.40 7.57
C LEU A 22 11.57 12.72 8.55
N SER A 23 11.21 11.53 9.04
CA SER A 23 12.10 10.74 9.90
C SER A 23 13.17 10.04 9.07
N LEU A 24 14.25 10.75 8.74
CA LEU A 24 15.33 10.19 7.92
C LEU A 24 15.95 8.93 8.53
N ASP A 25 16.02 8.83 9.86
CA ASP A 25 16.54 7.63 10.54
C ASP A 25 15.68 6.38 10.26
N GLU A 26 14.34 6.51 10.32
CA GLU A 26 13.43 5.39 10.04
C GLU A 26 13.47 4.99 8.55
N PHE A 27 13.65 5.95 7.64
CA PHE A 27 13.88 5.65 6.22
C PHE A 27 15.24 5.00 5.97
N ALA A 28 16.29 5.44 6.65
CA ALA A 28 17.60 4.80 6.57
C ALA A 28 17.55 3.35 7.09
N GLN A 29 16.85 3.10 8.19
CA GLN A 29 16.65 1.76 8.73
C GLN A 29 15.85 0.85 7.76
N LEU A 30 14.82 1.40 7.10
CA LEU A 30 14.06 0.68 6.08
C LEU A 30 14.96 0.21 4.94
N TYR A 31 15.73 1.12 4.34
CA TYR A 31 16.57 0.84 3.17
C TYR A 31 17.94 0.24 3.50
N ALA A 32 18.28 0.10 4.79
CA ALA A 32 19.49 -0.56 5.23
C ALA A 32 19.66 -1.91 4.53
N HIS A 33 20.87 -2.13 4.01
CA HIS A 33 21.23 -3.27 3.18
C HIS A 33 22.10 -4.21 4.01
N ASP A 34 21.47 -5.27 4.53
CA ASP A 34 22.13 -6.32 5.32
C ASP A 34 22.18 -7.62 4.51
N ALA A 35 23.23 -8.42 4.69
CA ALA A 35 23.39 -9.68 3.97
C ALA A 35 22.19 -10.62 4.22
N GLY A 36 21.51 -11.01 3.13
CA GLY A 36 20.33 -11.89 3.18
C GLY A 36 19.00 -11.19 3.44
N LYS A 37 18.98 -9.87 3.69
CA LYS A 37 17.75 -9.09 3.77
C LYS A 37 17.12 -8.96 2.39
N GLN A 38 15.80 -9.05 2.31
CA GLN A 38 15.08 -8.76 1.07
C GLN A 38 14.84 -7.26 0.95
N ARG A 39 14.86 -6.76 -0.29
CA ARG A 39 14.48 -5.36 -0.57
C ARG A 39 13.10 -5.07 0.06
N PRO A 40 12.96 -3.97 0.82
CA PRO A 40 11.64 -3.55 1.29
C PRO A 40 10.71 -3.29 0.10
N LYS A 41 9.45 -3.70 0.22
CA LYS A 41 8.44 -3.44 -0.81
C LYS A 41 8.00 -1.98 -0.72
N THR A 42 8.54 -1.14 -1.57
CA THR A 42 8.24 0.30 -1.64
C THR A 42 7.67 0.66 -3.01
N PRO A 43 6.68 1.57 -3.08
CA PRO A 43 6.21 2.08 -4.35
C PRO A 43 7.27 3.03 -4.94
N LYS A 44 7.42 3.09 -6.26
CA LYS A 44 8.48 3.88 -6.92
C LYS A 44 8.44 5.36 -6.51
N ALA A 45 7.25 5.93 -6.29
CA ALA A 45 7.12 7.31 -5.83
C ALA A 45 7.76 7.56 -4.45
N MET A 46 7.84 6.54 -3.59
CA MET A 46 8.50 6.63 -2.28
C MET A 46 10.02 6.60 -2.41
N ASP A 47 10.55 5.83 -3.37
CA ASP A 47 11.97 5.81 -3.72
C ASP A 47 12.38 7.16 -4.35
N ASP A 48 11.67 7.57 -5.40
CA ASP A 48 11.94 8.78 -6.18
C ASP A 48 11.71 10.07 -5.36
N GLY A 49 10.91 10.01 -4.29
CA GLY A 49 10.72 11.12 -3.35
C GLY A 49 12.04 11.62 -2.71
N PHE A 50 13.09 10.79 -2.70
CA PHE A 50 14.42 11.17 -2.22
C PHE A 50 15.32 11.81 -3.28
N ALA A 51 14.91 11.91 -4.55
CA ALA A 51 15.76 12.43 -5.63
C ALA A 51 16.31 13.86 -5.37
N GLY A 52 15.62 14.66 -4.56
CA GLY A 52 16.03 16.00 -4.15
C GLY A 52 16.74 16.09 -2.78
N ALA A 53 17.07 14.96 -2.15
CA ALA A 53 17.65 14.95 -0.80
C ALA A 53 19.04 15.60 -0.76
N ARG A 54 19.25 16.51 0.20
CA ARG A 54 20.50 17.30 0.34
C ARG A 54 21.27 17.06 1.63
N THR A 55 20.66 16.39 2.60
CA THR A 55 21.32 16.05 3.87
C THR A 55 22.22 14.83 3.68
N PRO A 56 23.29 14.66 4.48
CA PRO A 56 24.15 13.48 4.39
C PRO A 56 23.37 12.16 4.52
N LEU A 57 22.47 12.06 5.50
CA LEU A 57 21.63 10.88 5.70
C LEU A 57 20.64 10.67 4.54
N GLY A 58 20.08 11.75 3.98
CA GLY A 58 19.24 11.67 2.79
C GLY A 58 19.98 11.16 1.56
N GLN A 59 21.24 11.57 1.37
CA GLN A 59 22.10 11.06 0.30
C GLN A 59 22.48 9.60 0.51
N GLU A 60 22.69 9.17 1.76
CA GLU A 60 22.88 7.75 2.08
C GLU A 60 21.65 6.91 1.70
N ILE A 61 20.45 7.38 2.03
CA ILE A 61 19.19 6.72 1.62
C ILE A 61 19.12 6.58 0.09
N VAL A 62 19.44 7.64 -0.66
CA VAL A 62 19.49 7.59 -2.13
C VAL A 62 20.47 6.53 -2.62
N ALA A 63 21.68 6.47 -2.05
CA ALA A 63 22.68 5.47 -2.42
C ALA A 63 22.21 4.04 -2.15
N ARG A 64 21.52 3.80 -1.02
CA ARG A 64 20.94 2.48 -0.70
C ARG A 64 19.82 2.09 -1.66
N ILE A 65 18.93 3.02 -2.00
CA ILE A 65 17.87 2.80 -2.99
C ILE A 65 18.48 2.43 -4.35
N GLN A 66 19.50 3.16 -4.78
CA GLN A 66 20.21 2.90 -6.04
C GLN A 66 20.91 1.53 -6.03
N GLN A 67 21.53 1.14 -4.91
CA GLN A 67 22.10 -0.19 -4.75
C GLN A 67 21.03 -1.28 -4.92
N TRP A 68 19.89 -1.15 -4.24
CA TRP A 68 18.77 -2.08 -4.40
C TRP A 68 18.24 -2.11 -5.84
N HIS A 69 18.14 -0.96 -6.52
CA HIS A 69 17.71 -0.92 -7.93
C HIS A 69 18.71 -1.65 -8.82
N ALA A 70 20.01 -1.44 -8.64
CA ALA A 70 21.04 -2.12 -9.42
C ALA A 70 21.00 -3.64 -9.25
N GLU A 71 20.87 -4.14 -8.01
CA GLU A 71 20.74 -5.56 -7.73
C GLU A 71 19.45 -6.16 -8.33
N GLU A 72 18.33 -5.46 -8.22
CA GLU A 72 17.06 -5.87 -8.81
C GLU A 72 17.13 -5.93 -10.34
N MET A 73 17.73 -4.91 -10.97
CA MET A 73 17.94 -4.88 -12.42
C MET A 73 18.80 -6.05 -12.90
N GLN A 74 19.91 -6.34 -12.21
CA GLN A 74 20.78 -7.47 -12.54
C GLN A 74 20.01 -8.81 -12.44
N ALA A 75 19.21 -8.99 -11.39
CA ALA A 75 18.41 -10.20 -11.21
C ALA A 75 17.32 -10.34 -12.29
N LEU A 76 16.70 -9.23 -12.71
CA LEU A 76 15.70 -9.21 -13.77
C LEU A 76 16.33 -9.50 -15.14
N ASP A 77 17.49 -8.94 -15.45
CA ASP A 77 18.23 -9.22 -16.69
C ASP A 77 18.60 -10.71 -16.79
N GLU A 78 19.04 -11.30 -15.67
CA GLU A 78 19.32 -12.73 -15.60
C GLU A 78 18.05 -13.58 -15.77
N GLU A 79 16.92 -13.22 -15.16
CA GLU A 79 15.64 -13.91 -15.38
C GLU A 79 15.20 -13.80 -16.85
N VAL A 80 15.33 -12.64 -17.50
CA VAL A 80 15.03 -12.47 -18.93
C VAL A 80 15.91 -13.40 -19.77
N ARG A 81 17.21 -13.49 -19.48
CA ARG A 81 18.14 -14.37 -20.19
C ARG A 81 17.76 -15.85 -20.01
N LEU A 82 17.51 -16.29 -18.77
CA LEU A 82 17.16 -17.67 -18.45
C LEU A 82 15.81 -18.08 -19.05
N GLN A 83 14.79 -17.24 -18.92
CA GLN A 83 13.47 -17.52 -19.51
C GLN A 83 13.50 -17.42 -21.03
N GLY A 84 14.33 -16.54 -21.62
CA GLY A 84 14.53 -16.48 -23.06
C GLY A 84 15.12 -17.77 -23.65
N ALA A 85 16.09 -18.39 -22.95
CA ALA A 85 16.61 -19.69 -23.32
C ALA A 85 15.53 -20.80 -23.21
N ARG A 86 14.73 -20.77 -22.13
CA ARG A 86 13.61 -21.72 -21.93
C ARG A 86 12.52 -21.56 -22.99
N LEU A 87 12.17 -20.33 -23.35
CA LEU A 87 11.17 -20.04 -24.37
C LEU A 87 11.60 -20.63 -25.73
N LYS A 88 12.82 -20.34 -26.18
CA LYS A 88 13.37 -20.89 -27.43
C LYS A 88 13.36 -22.42 -27.46
N ALA A 89 13.75 -23.06 -26.35
CA ALA A 89 13.73 -24.52 -26.25
C ALA A 89 12.31 -25.08 -26.32
N ALA A 90 11.35 -24.45 -25.63
CA ALA A 90 9.95 -24.86 -25.63
C ALA A 90 9.29 -24.65 -27.01
N GLU A 91 9.61 -23.57 -27.72
CA GLU A 91 9.17 -23.30 -29.09
C GLU A 91 9.69 -24.35 -30.07
N ALA A 92 10.98 -24.71 -29.98
CA ALA A 92 11.57 -25.77 -30.80
C ALA A 92 10.91 -27.14 -30.55
N GLN A 93 10.65 -27.47 -29.28
CA GLN A 93 9.90 -28.68 -28.92
C GLN A 93 8.47 -28.65 -29.47
N LEU A 94 7.80 -27.50 -29.40
CA LEU A 94 6.44 -27.35 -29.90
C LEU A 94 6.36 -27.52 -31.43
N ALA A 95 7.34 -26.98 -32.15
CA ALA A 95 7.47 -27.11 -33.59
C ALA A 95 7.76 -28.56 -34.01
N ALA A 96 8.62 -29.27 -33.27
CA ALA A 96 8.92 -30.68 -33.52
C ALA A 96 7.73 -31.59 -33.15
N ARG A 97 7.05 -31.30 -32.04
CA ARG A 97 5.87 -32.04 -31.57
C ARG A 97 4.90 -31.13 -30.79
N PRO A 98 3.69 -30.88 -31.30
CA PRO A 98 2.71 -30.03 -30.64
C PRO A 98 2.13 -30.65 -29.35
N THR A 99 2.85 -30.54 -28.23
CA THR A 99 2.40 -31.05 -26.92
C THR A 99 1.84 -29.94 -26.02
N GLN A 100 0.89 -30.29 -25.15
CA GLN A 100 0.34 -29.35 -24.17
C GLN A 100 1.41 -28.85 -23.19
N LYS A 101 2.38 -29.69 -22.84
CA LYS A 101 3.52 -29.31 -22.00
C LYS A 101 4.32 -28.18 -22.65
N ALA A 102 4.74 -28.33 -23.90
CA ALA A 102 5.50 -27.30 -24.61
C ALA A 102 4.70 -25.99 -24.75
N ARG A 103 3.38 -26.06 -25.03
CA ARG A 103 2.50 -24.87 -25.05
C ARG A 103 2.49 -24.13 -23.71
N ASN A 104 2.37 -24.89 -22.62
CA ASN A 104 2.37 -24.32 -21.27
C ASN A 104 3.74 -23.69 -20.92
N GLU A 105 4.84 -24.31 -21.31
CA GLU A 105 6.20 -23.77 -21.08
C GLU A 105 6.43 -22.48 -21.85
N VAL A 106 6.05 -22.42 -23.14
CA VAL A 106 6.08 -21.18 -23.95
C VAL A 106 5.32 -20.06 -23.24
N ARG A 107 4.07 -20.33 -22.82
CA ARG A 107 3.24 -19.35 -22.11
C ARG A 107 3.87 -18.88 -20.80
N VAL A 108 4.38 -19.80 -19.99
CA VAL A 108 4.96 -19.46 -18.67
C VAL A 108 6.25 -18.66 -18.82
N ALA A 109 7.14 -19.06 -19.75
CA ALA A 109 8.38 -18.35 -20.02
C ALA A 109 8.11 -16.96 -20.60
N GLY A 110 7.23 -16.85 -21.59
CA GLY A 110 6.79 -15.55 -22.15
C GLY A 110 6.24 -14.62 -21.08
N ASN A 111 5.28 -15.09 -20.27
CA ASN A 111 4.72 -14.29 -19.19
C ASN A 111 5.77 -13.84 -18.15
N ARG A 112 6.83 -14.63 -17.90
CA ARG A 112 7.91 -14.24 -16.99
C ARG A 112 8.82 -13.18 -17.62
N ILE A 113 9.14 -13.31 -18.91
CA ILE A 113 9.91 -12.31 -19.66
C ILE A 113 9.16 -10.99 -19.68
N ASP A 114 7.89 -10.98 -20.03
CA ASP A 114 7.07 -9.76 -20.10
C ASP A 114 7.02 -9.03 -18.77
N ARG A 115 6.84 -9.78 -17.66
CA ARG A 115 6.86 -9.20 -16.30
C ARG A 115 8.23 -8.62 -15.95
N ALA A 116 9.31 -9.34 -16.25
CA ALA A 116 10.66 -8.88 -15.93
C ALA A 116 11.03 -7.62 -16.74
N GLN A 117 10.70 -7.60 -18.04
CA GLN A 117 10.90 -6.43 -18.91
C GLN A 117 10.05 -5.23 -18.49
N THR A 118 8.79 -5.45 -18.11
CA THR A 118 7.93 -4.39 -17.57
C THR A 118 8.55 -3.78 -16.31
N ARG A 119 9.04 -4.62 -15.39
CA ARG A 119 9.68 -4.15 -14.16
C ARG A 119 10.98 -3.40 -14.44
N LEU A 120 11.81 -3.87 -15.38
CA LEU A 120 13.02 -3.15 -15.82
C LEU A 120 12.68 -1.77 -16.37
N SER A 121 11.65 -1.69 -17.22
CA SER A 121 11.15 -0.42 -17.78
C SER A 121 10.67 0.53 -16.68
N ASP A 122 9.94 0.02 -15.68
CA ASP A 122 9.49 0.82 -14.54
C ASP A 122 10.67 1.36 -13.70
N LEU A 123 11.71 0.55 -13.47
CA LEU A 123 12.91 0.96 -12.73
C LEU A 123 13.72 2.03 -13.48
N GLN A 124 13.81 1.93 -14.81
CA GLN A 124 14.55 2.86 -15.67
C GLN A 124 13.78 4.15 -15.99
N ARG A 125 12.45 4.16 -15.82
CA ARG A 125 11.62 5.32 -16.13
C ARG A 125 11.93 6.47 -15.17
N ALA A 126 12.21 7.65 -15.75
CA ALA A 126 12.48 8.86 -14.98
C ALA A 126 11.22 9.52 -14.39
N GLY A 127 10.08 9.44 -15.09
CA GLY A 127 8.82 10.05 -14.66
C GLY A 127 7.95 9.12 -13.82
N LEU A 128 7.18 9.69 -12.89
CA LEU A 128 6.15 8.97 -12.15
C LEU A 128 4.84 8.91 -12.94
N VAL A 129 4.16 7.77 -12.84
CA VAL A 129 2.77 7.56 -13.29
C VAL A 129 1.90 7.16 -12.08
N PRO A 130 0.56 7.27 -12.14
CA PRO A 130 -0.31 7.04 -10.98
C PRO A 130 -0.06 5.71 -10.24
N ARG A 131 0.19 4.61 -10.96
CA ARG A 131 0.49 3.29 -10.37
C ARG A 131 1.76 3.26 -9.51
N ASP A 132 2.69 4.18 -9.71
CA ASP A 132 3.94 4.26 -8.92
C ASP A 132 3.73 4.73 -7.49
N SER A 133 2.53 5.24 -7.20
CA SER A 133 2.10 5.63 -5.86
C SER A 133 1.04 4.68 -5.30
N ARG A 134 0.75 3.56 -5.97
CA ARG A 134 -0.25 2.60 -5.49
C ARG A 134 0.38 1.62 -4.50
N ILE A 135 -0.19 1.51 -3.32
CA ILE A 135 0.22 0.56 -2.28
C ILE A 135 -0.77 -0.60 -2.16
N PHE A 136 -0.26 -1.76 -1.80
CA PHE A 136 -1.00 -2.98 -1.49
C PHE A 136 -0.60 -3.47 -0.09
N PRO A 137 -1.37 -4.37 0.55
CA PRO A 137 -0.95 -5.02 1.78
C PRO A 137 0.46 -5.64 1.64
N GLY A 138 1.30 -5.40 2.63
CA GLY A 138 2.73 -5.73 2.67
C GLY A 138 3.66 -4.67 2.06
N VAL A 139 3.14 -3.61 1.44
CA VAL A 139 3.93 -2.50 0.85
C VAL A 139 4.07 -1.37 1.88
N TYR A 140 5.24 -0.73 1.93
CA TYR A 140 5.49 0.43 2.78
C TYR A 140 4.90 1.71 2.20
N ALA A 141 4.45 2.59 3.09
CA ALA A 141 3.92 3.92 2.77
C ALA A 141 4.43 4.96 3.78
N PRO A 142 4.50 6.25 3.40
CA PRO A 142 4.71 7.34 4.34
C PRO A 142 3.44 7.55 5.17
N VAL A 143 3.58 7.45 6.48
CA VAL A 143 2.50 7.66 7.45
C VAL A 143 2.89 8.84 8.34
N ILE A 144 1.97 9.79 8.48
CA ILE A 144 2.11 10.92 9.41
C ILE A 144 1.66 10.43 10.79
N VAL A 145 2.51 10.59 11.78
CA VAL A 145 2.25 10.31 13.20
C VAL A 145 2.62 11.52 14.05
N SER A 146 2.24 11.53 15.33
CA SER A 146 2.77 12.49 16.30
C SER A 146 3.86 11.83 17.15
N GLU A 147 4.99 12.49 17.29
CA GLU A 147 6.02 12.16 18.28
C GLU A 147 6.34 13.41 19.09
N GLN A 148 6.16 13.35 20.41
CA GLN A 148 6.41 14.49 21.31
C GLN A 148 5.67 15.78 20.88
N GLY A 149 4.46 15.64 20.33
CA GLY A 149 3.63 16.75 19.85
C GLY A 149 4.07 17.34 18.50
N GLN A 150 5.05 16.71 17.82
CA GLN A 150 5.48 17.09 16.48
C GLN A 150 5.01 16.07 15.46
N ARG A 151 4.53 16.53 14.32
CA ARG A 151 4.13 15.66 13.22
C ARG A 151 5.39 15.10 12.54
N VAL A 152 5.46 13.78 12.41
CA VAL A 152 6.60 13.06 11.83
C VAL A 152 6.10 12.10 10.75
N ILE A 153 6.78 12.04 9.62
CA ILE A 153 6.52 11.08 8.54
C ILE A 153 7.47 9.91 8.70
N LYS A 154 6.91 8.71 8.89
CA LYS A 154 7.66 7.45 8.96
C LYS A 154 7.25 6.49 7.85
N PRO A 155 8.18 5.67 7.33
CA PRO A 155 7.80 4.58 6.45
C PRO A 155 7.23 3.43 7.27
N MET A 156 5.99 3.04 7.00
CA MET A 156 5.33 1.94 7.71
C MET A 156 4.74 0.95 6.72
N ARG A 157 4.84 -0.35 7.02
CA ARG A 157 4.24 -1.41 6.20
C ARG A 157 2.72 -1.38 6.33
N TYR A 158 2.01 -1.22 5.22
CA TYR A 158 0.56 -1.38 5.17
C TYR A 158 0.22 -2.86 5.40
N GLN A 159 -0.55 -3.19 6.45
CA GLN A 159 -0.70 -4.52 7.09
C GLN A 159 -0.03 -4.52 8.47
N CYS A 160 -0.81 -4.05 9.45
CA CYS A 160 -0.39 -3.85 10.82
C CYS A 160 -0.17 -5.19 11.54
N ARG A 161 0.90 -5.25 12.32
CA ARG A 161 1.20 -6.34 13.24
C ARG A 161 1.34 -5.76 14.64
N LEU A 162 0.31 -5.96 15.47
CA LEU A 162 0.29 -5.49 16.84
C LEU A 162 1.40 -6.17 17.68
N PRO A 163 1.92 -5.50 18.74
CA PRO A 163 3.11 -5.96 19.48
C PRO A 163 2.97 -7.36 20.09
N ASP A 164 1.76 -7.75 20.48
CA ASP A 164 1.46 -9.03 21.13
C ASP A 164 1.17 -10.16 20.13
N LYS A 165 1.30 -9.92 18.82
CA LYS A 165 0.96 -10.88 17.77
C LYS A 165 2.21 -11.52 17.17
N PRO A 166 2.23 -12.85 16.97
CA PRO A 166 3.35 -13.52 16.34
C PRO A 166 3.38 -13.22 14.83
N ALA A 167 4.58 -13.23 14.23
CA ALA A 167 4.78 -12.93 12.81
C ALA A 167 3.90 -13.75 11.84
N ARG A 168 3.62 -15.02 12.19
CA ARG A 168 2.73 -15.91 11.40
C ARG A 168 1.32 -15.33 11.19
N ASN A 169 0.87 -14.41 12.03
CA ASN A 169 -0.45 -13.80 11.91
C ASN A 169 -0.62 -12.99 10.63
N ASP A 170 0.47 -12.47 10.05
CA ASP A 170 0.42 -11.77 8.77
C ASP A 170 -0.11 -12.68 7.63
N VAL A 171 0.13 -13.99 7.73
CA VAL A 171 -0.32 -14.98 6.75
C VAL A 171 -1.69 -15.55 7.15
N LEU A 172 -1.91 -15.80 8.43
CA LEU A 172 -3.18 -16.36 8.94
C LEU A 172 -4.34 -15.35 8.85
N TYR A 173 -4.02 -14.06 9.02
CA TYR A 173 -4.98 -12.96 9.03
C TYR A 173 -4.50 -11.87 8.07
N PRO A 174 -4.56 -12.11 6.75
CA PRO A 174 -4.01 -11.19 5.76
C PRO A 174 -4.75 -9.85 5.73
N GLY A 175 -5.93 -9.74 6.37
CA GLY A 175 -6.76 -8.55 6.44
C GLY A 175 -6.33 -7.46 7.44
N THR A 176 -5.23 -7.63 8.18
CA THR A 176 -4.77 -6.67 9.20
C THR A 176 -4.23 -5.35 8.63
N TYR A 177 -4.44 -5.07 7.35
CA TYR A 177 -4.29 -3.74 6.75
C TYR A 177 -5.53 -2.85 6.97
N ASN A 178 -6.66 -3.41 7.43
CA ASN A 178 -7.84 -2.65 7.79
C ASN A 178 -8.23 -2.85 9.27
N ALA A 179 -8.33 -1.75 9.99
CA ALA A 179 -8.83 -1.70 11.36
C ALA A 179 -10.34 -1.40 11.37
N ARG A 180 -11.16 -2.45 11.41
CA ARG A 180 -12.62 -2.30 11.43
C ARG A 180 -13.05 -1.53 12.67
N ARG A 181 -13.91 -0.52 12.48
CA ARG A 181 -14.46 0.31 13.55
C ARG A 181 -15.08 -0.51 14.68
N ASP A 182 -15.84 -1.55 14.34
CA ASP A 182 -16.50 -2.46 15.28
C ASP A 182 -15.54 -3.32 16.12
N SER A 183 -14.25 -3.30 15.80
CA SER A 183 -13.20 -4.10 16.45
C SER A 183 -12.14 -3.23 17.12
N LEU A 184 -12.32 -1.90 17.16
CA LEU A 184 -11.32 -0.95 17.67
C LEU A 184 -10.97 -1.20 19.14
N GLU A 185 -11.97 -1.44 19.97
CA GLU A 185 -11.80 -1.73 21.40
C GLU A 185 -11.56 -3.23 21.71
N ALA A 186 -11.54 -4.09 20.69
CA ALA A 186 -11.31 -5.52 20.83
C ALA A 186 -9.92 -5.92 20.32
N TYR A 187 -9.81 -6.21 19.02
CA TYR A 187 -8.54 -6.63 18.41
C TYR A 187 -7.51 -5.49 18.45
N TRP A 188 -7.94 -4.25 18.24
CA TRP A 188 -7.07 -3.08 18.07
C TRP A 188 -6.84 -2.29 19.37
N LYS A 189 -7.30 -2.78 20.52
CA LYS A 189 -7.27 -2.04 21.80
C LYS A 189 -5.89 -1.59 22.26
N SER A 190 -4.83 -2.27 21.82
CA SER A 190 -3.44 -1.88 22.14
C SER A 190 -2.94 -0.71 21.30
N ALA A 191 -3.59 -0.40 20.17
CA ALA A 191 -3.25 0.72 19.29
C ALA A 191 -4.29 1.84 19.33
N PHE A 192 -5.60 1.53 19.40
CA PHE A 192 -6.64 2.55 19.48
C PHE A 192 -6.61 3.26 20.84
N GLY A 193 -6.50 4.60 20.84
CA GLY A 193 -6.25 5.41 22.04
C GLY A 193 -4.77 5.67 22.31
N HIS A 194 -3.85 5.07 21.52
CA HIS A 194 -2.43 5.07 21.83
C HIS A 194 -1.53 5.42 20.63
N GLN A 195 -1.72 4.74 19.51
CA GLN A 195 -0.84 4.80 18.33
C GLN A 195 -1.68 5.08 17.09
N HIS A 196 -1.93 6.37 16.88
CA HIS A 196 -2.73 6.89 15.77
C HIS A 196 -1.83 7.47 14.69
N GLY A 197 -2.26 7.33 13.45
CA GLY A 197 -1.55 7.86 12.28
C GLY A 197 -2.51 8.27 11.18
N VAL A 198 -1.97 8.91 10.16
CA VAL A 198 -2.69 9.30 8.95
C VAL A 198 -1.86 8.94 7.73
N VAL A 199 -2.47 8.26 6.77
CA VAL A 199 -1.92 8.13 5.42
C VAL A 199 -2.69 9.08 4.49
N VAL A 200 -1.96 9.79 3.64
CA VAL A 200 -2.53 10.74 2.69
C VAL A 200 -2.79 10.03 1.38
N VAL A 201 -4.05 9.96 0.94
CA VAL A 201 -4.47 9.23 -0.26
C VAL A 201 -5.13 10.14 -1.29
N GLN A 202 -4.94 9.85 -2.56
CA GLN A 202 -5.59 10.54 -3.68
C GLN A 202 -6.81 9.77 -4.17
N SER A 203 -6.72 8.44 -4.17
CA SER A 203 -7.78 7.52 -4.55
C SER A 203 -7.57 6.18 -3.86
N PHE A 204 -8.62 5.35 -3.82
CA PHE A 204 -8.53 4.00 -3.31
C PHE A 204 -9.26 3.02 -4.22
N TYR A 205 -8.91 1.76 -4.13
CA TYR A 205 -9.38 0.73 -5.04
C TYR A 205 -9.99 -0.43 -4.29
N GLU A 206 -11.08 -0.95 -4.85
CA GLU A 206 -11.87 -2.01 -4.25
C GLU A 206 -12.26 -3.06 -5.28
N HIS A 207 -12.23 -4.31 -4.84
CA HIS A 207 -12.77 -5.43 -5.60
C HIS A 207 -14.29 -5.43 -5.45
N VAL A 208 -14.99 -5.43 -6.59
CA VAL A 208 -16.44 -5.39 -6.67
C VAL A 208 -16.93 -6.52 -7.56
N PRO A 209 -17.94 -7.30 -7.15
CA PRO A 209 -18.61 -8.24 -8.04
C PRO A 209 -19.27 -7.50 -9.20
N ARG A 210 -18.94 -7.83 -10.45
CA ARG A 210 -19.46 -7.15 -11.65
C ARG A 210 -20.99 -7.09 -11.66
N HIS A 211 -21.66 -8.19 -11.32
CA HIS A 211 -23.12 -8.25 -11.27
C HIS A 211 -23.73 -7.27 -10.26
N ALA A 212 -23.04 -6.97 -9.16
CA ALA A 212 -23.50 -6.00 -8.16
C ALA A 212 -23.40 -4.56 -8.71
N LEU A 213 -22.32 -4.25 -9.43
CA LEU A 213 -22.16 -2.98 -10.14
C LEU A 213 -23.22 -2.80 -11.23
N GLU A 214 -23.50 -3.85 -11.99
CA GLU A 214 -24.54 -3.90 -13.04
C GLU A 214 -25.97 -4.00 -12.49
N GLN A 215 -26.12 -4.11 -11.17
CA GLN A 215 -27.41 -4.28 -10.47
C GLN A 215 -28.26 -5.43 -11.02
N ARG A 216 -27.61 -6.54 -11.39
CA ARG A 216 -28.27 -7.73 -11.90
C ARG A 216 -28.02 -8.95 -11.01
N LEU A 217 -28.92 -9.92 -11.10
CA LEU A 217 -28.70 -11.23 -10.52
C LEU A 217 -27.72 -12.04 -11.38
N LEU A 218 -27.00 -12.96 -10.74
CA LEU A 218 -26.24 -13.99 -11.45
C LEU A 218 -27.21 -14.98 -12.09
N SER A 219 -26.93 -15.35 -13.34
CA SER A 219 -27.67 -16.42 -14.02
C SER A 219 -27.37 -17.78 -13.36
N PRO A 220 -28.26 -18.78 -13.48
CA PRO A 220 -27.99 -20.12 -12.98
C PRO A 220 -26.69 -20.69 -13.57
N GLY A 221 -25.73 -21.03 -12.70
CA GLY A 221 -24.41 -21.55 -13.10
C GLY A 221 -23.37 -20.47 -13.45
N GLU A 222 -23.72 -19.18 -13.40
CA GLU A 222 -22.77 -18.08 -13.58
C GLU A 222 -21.93 -17.87 -12.32
N THR A 223 -20.61 -17.78 -12.50
CA THR A 223 -19.68 -17.40 -11.42
C THR A 223 -19.49 -15.89 -11.40
N ALA A 224 -19.47 -15.29 -10.21
CA ALA A 224 -19.29 -13.85 -10.07
C ALA A 224 -17.94 -13.41 -10.64
N GLU A 225 -17.96 -12.58 -11.67
CA GLU A 225 -16.77 -11.87 -12.14
C GLU A 225 -16.43 -10.73 -11.16
N ASN A 226 -15.14 -10.47 -10.99
CA ASN A 226 -14.62 -9.46 -10.09
C ASN A 226 -13.95 -8.34 -10.88
N VAL A 227 -14.39 -7.11 -10.68
CA VAL A 227 -13.77 -5.89 -11.21
C VAL A 227 -13.06 -5.12 -10.12
N VAL A 228 -12.10 -4.29 -10.50
CA VAL A 228 -11.47 -3.33 -9.59
C VAL A 228 -12.02 -1.96 -9.91
N LEU A 229 -12.65 -1.31 -8.94
CA LEU A 229 -13.07 0.09 -9.08
C LEU A 229 -12.06 0.99 -8.39
N GLU A 230 -11.68 2.07 -9.06
CA GLU A 230 -11.03 3.23 -8.45
C GLU A 230 -12.10 4.18 -7.91
N PHE A 231 -11.95 4.65 -6.68
CA PHE A 231 -12.76 5.68 -6.06
C PHE A 231 -11.92 6.93 -5.81
N SER A 232 -12.36 8.06 -6.38
CA SER A 232 -11.62 9.31 -6.36
C SER A 232 -12.52 10.48 -5.92
N PRO A 233 -12.03 11.38 -5.05
CA PRO A 233 -12.80 12.51 -4.56
C PRO A 233 -13.15 13.50 -5.69
N GLN A 234 -14.35 14.06 -5.62
CA GLN A 234 -14.84 15.12 -6.50
C GLN A 234 -15.16 16.38 -5.69
N PRO A 235 -14.46 17.51 -5.93
CA PRO A 235 -13.32 17.69 -6.84
C PRO A 235 -12.05 16.93 -6.40
N PRO A 236 -11.07 16.71 -7.30
CA PRO A 236 -9.82 16.03 -6.96
C PRO A 236 -9.05 16.73 -5.84
N ARG A 237 -8.76 16.01 -4.77
CA ARG A 237 -8.00 16.48 -3.60
C ARG A 237 -7.41 15.31 -2.81
N ASP A 238 -6.50 15.60 -1.90
CA ASP A 238 -5.93 14.60 -1.01
C ASP A 238 -6.89 14.36 0.18
N LEU A 239 -7.00 13.11 0.63
CA LEU A 239 -7.81 12.69 1.77
C LEU A 239 -6.90 12.20 2.90
N LEU A 240 -7.22 12.59 4.13
CA LEU A 240 -6.51 12.16 5.33
C LEU A 240 -7.16 10.91 5.90
N ILE A 241 -6.57 9.75 5.68
CA ILE A 241 -7.18 8.48 6.12
C ILE A 241 -6.72 8.16 7.53
N ALA A 242 -7.70 8.05 8.45
CA ALA A 242 -7.46 7.62 9.82
C ALA A 242 -6.83 6.23 9.84
N CYS A 243 -5.72 6.09 10.54
CA CYS A 243 -4.97 4.84 10.67
C CYS A 243 -4.62 4.56 12.12
N LEU A 244 -4.44 3.26 12.41
CA LEU A 244 -3.72 2.80 13.59
C LEU A 244 -2.37 2.26 13.14
N TRP A 245 -1.35 2.45 13.96
CA TRP A 245 -0.03 1.87 13.72
C TRP A 245 0.48 1.15 14.94
N SER A 246 1.52 0.35 14.75
CA SER A 246 2.26 -0.23 15.86
C SER A 246 3.71 -0.50 15.48
N GLU A 247 4.53 -0.54 16.52
CA GLU A 247 5.89 -1.04 16.49
C GLU A 247 5.91 -2.46 17.00
N TRP A 248 6.53 -3.36 16.23
CA TRP A 248 6.69 -4.75 16.58
C TRP A 248 8.17 -5.10 16.60
N GLU A 249 8.58 -5.89 17.59
CA GLU A 249 9.93 -6.44 17.70
C GLU A 249 9.88 -7.96 17.74
N GLY A 250 10.83 -8.60 17.04
CA GLY A 250 11.01 -10.04 17.13
C GLY A 250 12.23 -10.51 16.34
N PRO A 251 12.35 -11.83 16.10
CA PRO A 251 13.55 -12.42 15.50
C PRO A 251 13.90 -11.89 14.09
N GLU A 252 12.90 -11.39 13.36
CA GLU A 252 13.05 -10.79 12.03
C GLU A 252 13.48 -9.31 12.07
N GLY A 253 13.58 -8.73 13.27
CA GLY A 253 13.90 -7.33 13.50
C GLY A 253 12.69 -6.47 13.85
N ARG A 254 12.94 -5.17 13.99
CA ARG A 254 11.94 -4.13 14.25
C ARG A 254 11.06 -3.89 13.02
N LEU A 255 9.76 -3.71 13.23
CA LEU A 255 8.77 -3.46 12.18
C LEU A 255 7.82 -2.34 12.60
N LEU A 256 7.79 -1.26 11.82
CA LEU A 256 6.70 -0.29 11.86
C LEU A 256 5.64 -0.67 10.84
N SER A 257 4.39 -0.77 11.28
CA SER A 257 3.29 -1.19 10.42
C SER A 257 1.98 -0.49 10.79
N PHE A 258 1.08 -0.35 9.81
CA PHE A 258 -0.17 0.39 9.97
C PHE A 258 -1.37 -0.28 9.28
N ALA A 259 -2.56 0.11 9.73
CA ALA A 259 -3.84 -0.29 9.18
C ALA A 259 -4.76 0.93 9.05
N ALA A 260 -5.47 1.03 7.93
CA ALA A 260 -6.47 2.06 7.72
C ALA A 260 -7.75 1.71 8.48
N ILE A 261 -8.35 2.67 9.18
CA ILE A 261 -9.63 2.46 9.85
C ILE A 261 -10.73 2.38 8.79
N THR A 262 -11.57 1.35 8.90
CA THR A 262 -12.71 1.15 8.02
C THR A 262 -14.02 1.16 8.78
N ASP A 263 -15.04 1.72 8.15
CA ASP A 263 -16.39 1.78 8.69
C ASP A 263 -17.43 1.60 7.57
N ALA A 264 -18.71 1.70 7.90
CA ALA A 264 -19.80 1.71 6.94
C ALA A 264 -19.52 2.72 5.80
N PRO A 265 -19.72 2.31 4.54
CA PRO A 265 -19.36 3.10 3.37
C PRO A 265 -20.31 4.27 3.16
N PRO A 266 -19.87 5.38 2.53
CA PRO A 266 -20.77 6.39 2.02
C PRO A 266 -21.65 5.80 0.90
N THR A 267 -22.78 6.46 0.62
CA THR A 267 -23.77 6.03 -0.38
C THR A 267 -23.14 5.69 -1.73
N ASP A 268 -22.20 6.49 -2.21
CA ASP A 268 -21.55 6.31 -3.52
C ASP A 268 -20.79 4.98 -3.62
N VAL A 269 -20.19 4.53 -2.52
CA VAL A 269 -19.45 3.26 -2.42
C VAL A 269 -20.39 2.10 -2.13
N ALA A 270 -21.40 2.31 -1.27
CA ALA A 270 -22.40 1.29 -0.96
C ALA A 270 -23.16 0.83 -2.22
N ARG A 271 -23.45 1.78 -3.13
CA ARG A 271 -24.15 1.51 -4.40
C ARG A 271 -23.40 0.61 -5.36
N THR A 272 -22.09 0.45 -5.21
CA THR A 272 -21.31 -0.50 -6.01
C THR A 272 -21.29 -1.90 -5.39
N GLY A 273 -22.02 -2.14 -4.30
CA GLY A 273 -22.08 -3.43 -3.62
C GLY A 273 -20.97 -3.64 -2.59
N HIS A 274 -20.26 -2.59 -2.16
CA HIS A 274 -19.26 -2.69 -1.10
C HIS A 274 -19.83 -2.37 0.27
N ASP A 275 -19.33 -3.02 1.31
CA ASP A 275 -19.88 -2.97 2.67
C ASP A 275 -19.03 -2.17 3.66
N ARG A 276 -17.84 -1.72 3.24
CA ARG A 276 -16.87 -0.98 4.06
C ARG A 276 -16.02 -0.03 3.25
N CYS A 277 -15.74 1.13 3.82
CA CYS A 277 -14.86 2.16 3.25
C CYS A 277 -13.84 2.63 4.30
N ILE A 278 -12.68 3.08 3.86
CA ILE A 278 -11.72 3.82 4.69
C ILE A 278 -12.34 5.13 5.17
N VAL A 279 -11.92 5.58 6.36
CA VAL A 279 -12.47 6.78 7.01
C VAL A 279 -11.56 7.98 6.77
N PRO A 280 -11.95 8.93 5.89
CA PRO A 280 -11.26 10.21 5.79
C PRO A 280 -11.67 11.11 6.96
N ILE A 281 -10.69 11.61 7.71
CA ILE A 281 -10.92 12.63 8.75
C ILE A 281 -10.80 14.02 8.14
N ARG A 282 -11.47 14.98 8.77
CA ARG A 282 -11.32 16.39 8.42
C ARG A 282 -9.91 16.89 8.78
N PRO A 283 -9.33 17.82 7.99
CA PRO A 283 -8.02 18.42 8.31
C PRO A 283 -7.95 19.05 9.70
N GLU A 284 -9.04 19.62 10.19
CA GLU A 284 -9.11 20.27 11.51
C GLU A 284 -8.92 19.28 12.67
N TYR A 285 -9.20 17.99 12.44
CA TYR A 285 -9.01 16.94 13.44
C TYR A 285 -7.63 16.30 13.41
N LEU A 286 -6.73 16.71 12.50
CA LEU A 286 -5.43 16.06 12.34
C LEU A 286 -4.64 15.99 13.65
N ASP A 287 -4.49 17.10 14.37
CA ASP A 287 -3.73 17.10 15.63
C ASP A 287 -4.42 16.30 16.74
N ALA A 288 -5.73 16.43 16.87
CA ALA A 288 -6.49 15.70 17.88
C ALA A 288 -6.47 14.19 17.63
N TRP A 289 -6.51 13.77 16.36
CA TRP A 289 -6.40 12.37 15.97
C TRP A 289 -4.99 11.82 16.22
N LEU A 290 -3.94 12.55 15.85
CA LEU A 290 -2.56 12.10 16.02
C LEU A 290 -2.10 12.07 17.49
N ASN A 291 -2.79 12.79 18.39
CA ASN A 291 -2.50 12.84 19.82
C ASN A 291 -3.70 12.30 20.64
N PRO A 292 -3.99 10.99 20.56
CA PRO A 292 -5.16 10.43 21.21
C PRO A 292 -5.04 10.44 22.75
N ASP A 293 -6.16 10.58 23.44
CA ASP A 293 -6.28 10.35 24.88
C ASP A 293 -6.95 8.98 25.12
N PRO A 294 -6.23 7.99 25.70
CA PRO A 294 -6.83 6.69 26.00
C PRO A 294 -7.92 6.75 27.07
N GLN A 295 -8.05 7.86 27.80
CA GLN A 295 -9.13 8.08 28.78
C GLN A 295 -10.38 8.72 28.14
N ASP A 296 -10.30 9.24 26.91
CA ASP A 296 -11.44 9.81 26.16
C ASP A 296 -11.56 9.19 24.77
N LEU A 297 -11.84 7.87 24.72
CA LEU A 297 -12.14 7.18 23.46
C LEU A 297 -13.37 7.75 22.76
N ALA A 298 -14.30 8.37 23.50
CA ALA A 298 -15.47 9.01 22.93
C ALA A 298 -15.10 10.20 22.03
N ALA A 299 -14.07 10.98 22.37
CA ALA A 299 -13.52 12.02 21.49
C ALA A 299 -13.02 11.44 20.17
N LEU A 300 -12.33 10.30 20.21
CA LEU A 300 -11.82 9.65 19.00
C LEU A 300 -12.96 9.17 18.10
N TYR A 301 -14.03 8.62 18.68
CA TYR A 301 -15.22 8.27 17.89
C TYR A 301 -15.91 9.48 17.29
N ARG A 302 -16.00 10.62 18.00
CA ARG A 302 -16.55 11.86 17.43
C ARG A 302 -15.79 12.30 16.17
N ILE A 303 -14.46 12.15 16.14
CA ILE A 303 -13.64 12.42 14.94
C ILE A 303 -13.99 11.44 13.81
N LEU A 304 -14.17 10.15 14.12
CA LEU A 304 -14.54 9.14 13.12
C LEU A 304 -15.99 9.27 12.61
N ASP A 305 -16.88 9.88 13.40
CA ASP A 305 -18.26 10.19 13.03
C ASP A 305 -18.35 11.45 12.16
N ASP A 306 -17.62 12.51 12.52
CA ASP A 306 -17.55 13.74 11.73
C ASP A 306 -16.48 13.67 10.63
N ARG A 307 -16.68 12.70 9.74
CA ARG A 307 -15.80 12.42 8.59
C ARG A 307 -15.73 13.61 7.64
N GLU A 308 -14.65 13.65 6.86
CA GLU A 308 -14.54 14.59 5.74
C GLU A 308 -15.72 14.39 4.77
N PRO A 309 -16.56 15.42 4.51
CA PRO A 309 -17.64 15.31 3.55
C PRO A 309 -17.04 15.23 2.13
N VAL A 310 -17.15 14.07 1.50
CA VAL A 310 -16.57 13.80 0.18
C VAL A 310 -17.55 13.06 -0.72
N THR A 311 -17.69 13.56 -1.94
CA THR A 311 -18.35 12.83 -3.04
C THR A 311 -17.29 11.99 -3.75
N LEU A 312 -17.57 10.70 -3.96
CA LEU A 312 -16.63 9.78 -4.60
C LEU A 312 -17.16 9.37 -5.97
N ALA A 313 -16.43 9.72 -7.02
CA ALA A 313 -16.65 9.13 -8.34
C ALA A 313 -15.94 7.79 -8.42
N HIS A 314 -16.46 6.86 -9.22
CA HIS A 314 -15.81 5.59 -9.50
C HIS A 314 -15.66 5.29 -10.99
N ALA A 315 -14.60 4.56 -11.33
CA ALA A 315 -14.34 4.03 -12.66
C ALA A 315 -13.70 2.64 -12.56
N GLU A 316 -13.90 1.76 -13.56
CA GLU A 316 -13.13 0.52 -13.64
C GLU A 316 -11.64 0.86 -13.81
N ALA A 317 -10.81 0.32 -12.92
CA ALA A 317 -9.37 0.53 -12.94
C ALA A 317 -8.74 -0.28 -14.09
N ALA A 318 -7.86 0.38 -14.85
CA ALA A 318 -7.10 -0.23 -15.94
C ALA A 318 -5.98 -1.17 -15.45
#